data_AF-A0A0F8ZZ20-F1
#
_entry.id   AF-A0A0F8ZZ20-F1
#
_cell.length_a   1.000
_cell.length_b   1.000
_cell.length_c   1.000
_cell.angle_alpha   90.00
_cell.angle_beta   90.00
_cell.angle_gamma   90.00
#
_symmetry.space_group_name_H-M   'P 1'
#
loop_
_entity.id
_entity.type
_entity.pdbx_description
1 polymer ?
#
loop_
_entity_poly.entity_id
_entity_poly.type
_entity_poly.pdbx_seq_one_letter_code
_entity_poly.pdbx_strand_id
1 'polypeptide(L)'
;MQTPNITSTSENRQKRRALYRVAALLAVITIAYNLLEGAVSVYFGMEDETLALFGFGMDSFVEVISGAGILHMVMRISSNIASGSGGGNGDPDRFEATALRITGGAFYLLAAGLVASAA
;
A
#
# COMPACT_ATOMS: atom_id res chain seq x y z
N MET A 1 18.54 -37.08 11.53
CA MET A 1 18.42 -36.01 10.52
C MET A 1 17.12 -36.25 9.77
N GLN A 2 16.04 -35.53 10.10
CA GLN A 2 14.71 -35.73 9.48
C GLN A 2 14.70 -34.98 8.14
N THR A 3 14.48 -35.67 7.02
CA THR A 3 14.36 -35.01 5.71
C THR A 3 13.05 -34.23 5.63
N PRO A 4 13.04 -33.00 5.09
CA PRO A 4 11.82 -32.22 4.93
C PRO A 4 10.82 -32.93 4.01
N ASN A 5 9.54 -32.90 4.39
CA ASN A 5 8.44 -33.44 3.58
C ASN A 5 8.21 -32.54 2.36
N ILE A 6 8.58 -33.03 1.19
CA ILE A 6 8.51 -32.31 -0.09
C ILE A 6 7.07 -31.96 -0.52
N THR A 7 6.09 -32.78 -0.15
CA THR A 7 4.67 -32.59 -0.52
C THR A 7 4.04 -31.43 0.26
N SER A 8 4.31 -31.30 1.55
CA SER A 8 3.77 -30.17 2.35
C SER A 8 4.44 -28.85 1.99
N THR A 9 5.72 -28.89 1.58
CA THR A 9 6.48 -27.68 1.20
C THR A 9 5.97 -27.08 -0.12
N SER A 10 5.64 -27.91 -1.11
CA SER A 10 5.10 -27.46 -2.39
C SER A 10 3.68 -26.91 -2.28
N GLU A 11 2.81 -27.58 -1.51
CA GLU A 11 1.45 -27.14 -1.23
C GLU A 11 1.43 -25.78 -0.52
N ASN A 12 2.28 -25.60 0.50
CA ASN A 12 2.42 -24.32 1.21
C ASN A 12 2.89 -23.20 0.28
N ARG A 13 3.83 -23.47 -0.63
CA ARG A 13 4.31 -22.48 -1.60
C ARG A 13 3.19 -22.06 -2.56
N GLN A 14 2.37 -23.02 -3.00
CA GLN A 14 1.25 -22.77 -3.90
C GLN A 14 0.16 -21.92 -3.23
N LYS A 15 -0.19 -22.25 -1.98
CA LYS A 15 -1.12 -21.45 -1.14
C LYS A 15 -0.62 -20.02 -0.95
N ARG A 16 0.65 -19.83 -0.57
CA ARG A 16 1.25 -18.48 -0.43
C ARG A 16 1.18 -17.69 -1.73
N ARG A 17 1.47 -18.31 -2.87
CA ARG A 17 1.40 -17.66 -4.18
C ARG A 17 -0.02 -17.19 -4.52
N ALA A 18 -1.04 -17.97 -4.16
CA ALA A 18 -2.44 -17.55 -4.31
C ALA A 18 -2.76 -16.33 -3.43
N LEU A 19 -2.33 -16.34 -2.15
CA LEU A 19 -2.54 -15.22 -1.23
C LEU A 19 -1.86 -13.92 -1.72
N TYR A 20 -0.63 -13.97 -2.23
CA TYR A 20 0.03 -12.78 -2.78
C TYR A 20 -0.64 -12.24 -4.04
N ARG A 21 -1.27 -13.09 -4.86
CA ARG A 21 -2.09 -12.63 -5.99
C ARG A 21 -3.33 -11.87 -5.52
N VAL A 22 -3.99 -12.37 -4.47
CA VAL A 22 -5.12 -11.68 -3.85
C VAL A 22 -4.67 -10.36 -3.23
N ALA A 23 -3.56 -10.36 -2.48
CA ALA A 23 -3.01 -9.14 -1.89
C ALA A 23 -2.66 -8.08 -2.95
N ALA A 24 -2.07 -8.49 -4.09
CA ALA A 24 -1.77 -7.58 -5.19
C ALA A 24 -3.04 -7.01 -5.82
N LEU A 25 -4.06 -7.85 -6.02
CA LEU A 25 -5.35 -7.41 -6.54
C LEU A 25 -6.03 -6.41 -5.60
N LEU A 26 -6.06 -6.70 -4.30
CA LEU A 26 -6.62 -5.81 -3.30
C LEU A 26 -5.88 -4.47 -3.29
N ALA A 27 -4.54 -4.47 -3.31
CA ALA A 27 -3.75 -3.25 -3.36
C ALA A 27 -4.04 -2.40 -4.60
N VAL A 28 -4.17 -3.02 -5.79
CA VAL A 28 -4.54 -2.31 -7.02
C VAL A 28 -5.94 -1.71 -6.91
N ILE A 29 -6.91 -2.45 -6.37
CA ILE A 29 -8.28 -1.96 -6.16
C ILE A 29 -8.27 -0.76 -5.20
N THR A 30 -7.56 -0.85 -4.09
CA THR A 30 -7.42 0.24 -3.10
C THR A 30 -6.83 1.49 -3.75
N ILE A 31 -5.72 1.35 -4.49
CA ILE A 31 -5.10 2.48 -5.19
C ILE A 31 -6.08 3.11 -6.18
N ALA A 32 -6.77 2.31 -6.99
CA ALA A 32 -7.70 2.82 -7.99
C ALA A 32 -8.90 3.52 -7.36
N TYR A 33 -9.47 2.95 -6.30
CA TYR A 33 -10.58 3.54 -5.57
C TYR A 33 -10.17 4.89 -4.96
N ASN A 34 -9.04 4.95 -4.26
CA ASN A 34 -8.57 6.17 -3.62
C ASN A 34 -8.16 7.24 -4.63
N LEU A 35 -7.68 6.85 -5.82
CA LEU A 35 -7.42 7.80 -6.88
C LEU A 35 -8.72 8.44 -7.41
N LEU A 36 -9.78 7.63 -7.57
CA LEU A 36 -11.09 8.11 -8.01
C LEU A 36 -11.73 9.00 -6.94
N GLU A 37 -11.78 8.52 -5.69
CA GLU A 37 -12.33 9.28 -4.57
C GLU A 37 -11.55 10.58 -4.37
N GLY A 38 -10.22 10.53 -4.34
CA GLY A 38 -9.38 11.71 -4.21
C GLY A 38 -9.60 12.74 -5.32
N ALA A 39 -9.67 12.30 -6.59
CA ALA A 39 -9.93 13.20 -7.71
C ALA A 39 -11.31 13.86 -7.63
N VAL A 40 -12.35 13.08 -7.30
CA VAL A 40 -13.73 13.56 -7.13
C VAL A 40 -13.80 14.55 -5.96
N SER A 41 -13.21 14.21 -4.82
CA SER A 41 -13.18 15.03 -3.61
C SER A 41 -12.43 16.35 -3.81
N VAL A 42 -11.29 16.35 -4.51
CA VAL A 42 -10.59 17.60 -4.83
C VAL A 42 -11.41 18.46 -5.78
N TYR A 43 -12.02 17.86 -6.82
CA TYR A 43 -12.83 18.59 -7.81
C TYR A 43 -14.01 19.30 -7.13
N PHE A 44 -14.84 18.58 -6.38
CA PHE A 44 -15.98 19.15 -5.68
C PHE A 44 -15.58 20.03 -4.49
N GLY A 45 -14.47 19.71 -3.81
CA GLY A 45 -13.96 20.52 -2.70
C GLY A 45 -13.52 21.92 -3.14
N MET A 46 -13.02 22.06 -4.37
CA MET A 46 -12.68 23.35 -4.97
C MET A 46 -13.90 24.10 -5.50
N GLU A 47 -14.90 23.42 -6.06
CA GLU A 47 -16.13 24.06 -6.55
C GLU A 47 -17.04 24.56 -5.41
N ASP A 48 -17.22 23.77 -4.35
CA ASP A 48 -18.16 24.07 -3.26
C ASP A 48 -17.50 24.75 -2.05
N GLU A 49 -16.22 25.15 -2.15
CA GLU A 49 -15.41 25.74 -1.05
C GLU A 49 -15.40 24.88 0.24
N THR A 50 -15.60 23.57 0.12
CA THR A 50 -15.69 22.68 1.28
C THR A 50 -14.32 22.15 1.70
N LEU A 51 -13.75 22.79 2.72
CA LEU A 51 -12.48 22.37 3.33
C LEU A 51 -12.47 20.89 3.76
N ALA A 52 -13.60 20.36 4.21
CA ALA A 52 -13.72 18.96 4.61
C ALA A 52 -13.55 17.99 3.41
N LEU A 53 -14.23 18.27 2.29
CA LEU A 53 -14.15 17.42 1.10
C LEU A 53 -12.77 17.51 0.45
N PHE A 54 -12.19 18.71 0.41
CA PHE A 54 -10.80 18.90 0.00
C PHE A 54 -9.83 18.12 0.90
N GLY A 55 -10.04 18.13 2.22
CA GLY A 55 -9.26 17.35 3.19
C GLY A 55 -9.32 15.83 2.95
N PHE A 56 -10.51 15.27 2.66
CA PHE A 56 -10.65 13.88 2.22
C PHE A 56 -9.88 13.59 0.93
N GLY A 57 -9.92 14.53 -0.02
CA GLY A 57 -9.16 14.43 -1.27
C GLY A 57 -7.65 14.38 -1.02
N MET A 58 -7.15 15.22 -0.11
CA MET A 58 -5.74 15.25 0.29
C MET A 58 -5.30 13.98 1.02
N ASP A 59 -6.14 13.42 1.88
CA ASP A 59 -5.86 12.16 2.60
C ASP A 59 -5.79 10.96 1.63
N SER A 60 -6.65 10.94 0.61
CA SER A 60 -6.65 9.91 -0.43
C SER A 60 -5.29 9.76 -1.13
N PHE A 61 -4.53 10.85 -1.30
CA PHE A 61 -3.17 10.76 -1.85
C PHE A 61 -2.20 10.02 -0.93
N VAL A 62 -2.36 10.14 0.39
CA VAL A 62 -1.57 9.40 1.38
C VAL A 62 -1.81 7.90 1.24
N GLU A 63 -3.06 7.52 1.01
CA GLU A 63 -3.45 6.13 0.79
C GLU A 63 -2.98 5.58 -0.56
N VAL A 64 -2.97 6.40 -1.61
CA VAL A 64 -2.41 6.01 -2.91
C VAL A 64 -0.90 5.73 -2.80
N ILE A 65 -0.16 6.59 -2.11
CA ILE A 65 1.29 6.44 -1.91
C ILE A 65 1.58 5.20 -1.06
N SER A 66 0.83 4.99 0.02
CA SER A 66 1.01 3.82 0.88
C SER A 66 0.63 2.53 0.15
N GLY A 67 -0.47 2.54 -0.60
CA GLY A 67 -0.91 1.44 -1.45
C GLY A 67 0.12 1.07 -2.51
N ALA A 68 0.75 2.06 -3.16
CA ALA A 68 1.84 1.82 -4.10
C ALA A 68 3.06 1.15 -3.44
N GLY A 69 3.41 1.56 -2.22
CA GLY A 69 4.44 0.91 -1.40
C GLY A 69 4.10 -0.55 -1.10
N ILE A 70 2.87 -0.83 -0.66
CA ILE A 70 2.39 -2.19 -0.37
C ILE A 70 2.38 -3.05 -1.63
N LEU A 71 1.90 -2.52 -2.76
CA LEU A 71 1.86 -3.22 -4.04
C LEU A 71 3.28 -3.62 -4.48
N HIS A 72 4.24 -2.70 -4.37
CA HIS A 72 5.64 -2.97 -4.67
C HIS A 72 6.20 -4.09 -3.78
N MET A 73 5.98 -4.00 -2.47
CA MET A 73 6.40 -5.01 -1.50
C MET A 73 5.81 -6.39 -1.82
N VAL A 74 4.52 -6.45 -2.12
CA VAL A 74 3.81 -7.69 -2.48
C VAL A 74 4.39 -8.31 -3.76
N MET A 75 4.66 -7.48 -4.78
CA MET A 75 5.27 -7.95 -6.03
C MET A 75 6.68 -8.49 -5.80
N ARG A 76 7.52 -7.79 -5.02
CA ARG A 76 8.88 -8.20 -4.66
C ARG A 76 8.91 -9.53 -3.89
N ILE A 77 8.05 -9.68 -2.88
CA ILE A 77 8.05 -10.91 -2.09
C ILE A 77 7.51 -12.09 -2.92
N SER A 78 6.48 -11.85 -3.75
CA SER A 78 5.91 -12.87 -4.64
C SER A 78 6.92 -13.38 -5.67
N SER A 79 7.74 -12.50 -6.25
CA SER A 79 8.79 -12.89 -7.20
C SER A 79 9.88 -13.71 -6.51
N ASN A 80 10.34 -13.31 -5.32
CA ASN A 80 11.34 -14.06 -4.54
C ASN A 80 10.89 -15.49 -4.20
N ILE A 81 9.61 -15.68 -3.85
CA ILE A 81 9.04 -17.02 -3.60
C ILE A 81 9.01 -17.87 -4.88
N ALA A 82 8.76 -17.25 -6.04
CA ALA A 82 8.75 -17.94 -7.32
C ALA A 82 10.16 -18.40 -7.75
N SER A 83 11.20 -17.62 -7.44
CA SER A 83 12.61 -17.91 -7.77
C SER A 83 13.22 -19.06 -6.98
N GLY A 84 12.55 -19.56 -5.93
CA GLY A 84 13.03 -20.69 -5.12
C GLY A 84 14.10 -20.33 -4.10
N SER A 85 14.61 -19.10 -4.12
CA SER A 85 15.32 -18.47 -3.01
C SER A 85 14.41 -18.51 -1.78
N GLY A 86 14.85 -19.18 -0.70
CA GLY A 86 14.05 -19.35 0.52
C GLY A 86 13.36 -18.05 0.90
N GLY A 87 12.02 -18.06 0.92
CA GLY A 87 11.16 -16.86 0.89
C GLY A 87 11.23 -16.01 2.15
N GLY A 88 12.40 -15.45 2.41
CA GLY A 88 12.69 -14.52 3.48
C GLY A 88 12.30 -13.10 3.09
N ASN A 89 11.85 -12.36 4.10
CA ASN A 89 11.77 -10.91 4.04
C ASN A 89 13.18 -10.36 3.85
N GLY A 90 13.61 -10.22 2.60
CA GLY A 90 14.76 -9.37 2.27
C GLY A 90 14.48 -7.94 2.74
N ASP A 91 15.55 -7.20 3.01
CA ASP A 91 15.48 -5.83 3.50
C ASP A 91 14.54 -4.98 2.61
N PRO A 92 13.68 -4.12 3.20
CA PRO A 92 12.87 -3.20 2.43
C PRO A 92 13.77 -2.41 1.48
N ASP A 93 13.39 -2.36 0.21
CA ASP A 93 14.14 -1.55 -0.72
C ASP A 93 13.95 -0.05 -0.43
N ARG A 94 14.76 0.76 -1.11
CA ARG A 94 14.72 2.22 -0.97
C ARG A 94 13.35 2.79 -1.34
N PHE A 95 12.60 2.14 -2.22
CA PHE A 95 11.27 2.59 -2.62
C PHE A 95 10.27 2.38 -1.49
N GLU A 96 10.22 1.19 -0.88
CA GLU A 96 9.38 0.89 0.30
C GLU A 96 9.67 1.86 1.45
N ALA A 97 10.95 2.08 1.76
CA ALA A 97 11.36 3.02 2.81
C ALA A 97 10.98 4.48 2.47
N THR A 98 11.07 4.87 1.21
CA THR A 98 10.69 6.21 0.76
C THR A 98 9.17 6.39 0.82
N ALA A 99 8.40 5.41 0.36
CA ALA A 99 6.94 5.41 0.45
C ALA A 99 6.49 5.58 1.90
N LEU A 100 7.06 4.80 2.83
CA LEU A 100 6.78 4.92 4.27
C LEU A 100 7.10 6.30 4.84
N ARG A 101 8.25 6.89 4.47
CA ARG A 101 8.63 8.24 4.91
C ARG A 101 7.70 9.31 4.38
N ILE A 102 7.31 9.22 3.11
CA ILE A 102 6.37 10.16 2.49
C ILE A 102 5.00 10.03 3.14
N THR A 103 4.47 8.81 3.30
CA THR A 103 3.20 8.54 3.97
C THR A 103 3.20 9.10 5.41
N GLY A 104 4.25 8.83 6.18
CA GLY A 104 4.37 9.36 7.54
C GLY A 104 4.46 10.89 7.58
N GLY A 105 5.27 11.49 6.70
CA GLY A 105 5.38 12.94 6.57
C GLY A 105 4.05 13.60 6.19
N ALA A 106 3.29 12.99 5.27
CA ALA A 106 1.99 13.47 4.87
C ALA A 106 0.97 13.42 6.00
N PHE A 107 0.95 12.35 6.81
CA PHE A 107 0.10 12.31 8.00
C PHE A 107 0.40 13.42 9.01
N TYR A 108 1.69 13.72 9.25
CA TYR A 108 2.06 14.83 10.13
C TYR A 108 1.59 16.17 9.58
N LEU A 109 1.73 16.40 8.27
CA LEU A 109 1.27 17.63 7.63
C LEU A 109 -0.26 17.76 7.68
N LEU A 110 -0.99 16.67 7.41
CA LEU A 110 -2.46 16.65 7.51
C LEU A 110 -2.92 16.92 8.94
N ALA A 111 -2.31 16.27 9.93
CA ALA A 111 -2.64 16.49 11.34
C ALA A 111 -2.38 17.95 11.76
N ALA A 112 -1.23 18.51 11.38
CA ALA A 112 -0.91 19.91 11.66
C ALA A 112 -1.89 20.88 10.98
N GLY A 113 -2.24 20.61 9.71
CA GLY A 113 -3.23 21.39 8.96
C GLY A 113 -4.61 21.35 9.60
N LEU A 114 -5.07 20.17 10.02
CA LEU A 114 -6.34 20.00 10.73
C LEU A 114 -6.36 20.77 12.04
N VAL A 115 -5.32 20.65 12.87
CA VAL A 115 -5.20 21.40 14.13
C VAL A 115 -5.22 22.91 13.88
N ALA A 116 -4.48 23.39 12.87
CA ALA A 116 -4.45 24.81 12.54
C ALA A 116 -5.80 25.33 12.00
N SER A 117 -6.55 24.50 11.28
CA SER A 117 -7.89 24.86 10.76
C SER A 117 -9.00 24.79 11.80
N ALA A 118 -8.79 24.06 12.90
CA ALA A 118 -9.77 23.88 13.96
C ALA A 118 -9.60 24.90 15.12
N ALA A 119 -8.49 25.64 15.14
CA ALA A 119 -8.17 26.67 16.13
C ALA A 119 -8.71 28.04 15.72
#